data_AF-A0A1H7L6V9-F1
#
_entry.id   AF-A0A1H7L6V9-F1
#
_cell.length_a   1.000
_cell.length_b   1.000
_cell.length_c   1.000
_cell.angle_alpha   90.00
_cell.angle_beta   90.00
_cell.angle_gamma   90.00
#
_symmetry.space_group_name_H-M   'P 1'
#
loop_
_entity.id
_entity.type
_entity.pdbx_description
1 polymer ?
#
loop_
_entity_poly.entity_id
_entity_poly.type
_entity_poly.pdbx_seq_one_letter_code
_entity_poly.pdbx_strand_id
1 'polypeptide(L)'
;MDSKELWQLSRIVNQVHLSDFSEDDVFILLMLLRRYAKVGGALREFADFLAHREKDRGLIFDYMTEVKNALDRPPPFDGKIEIRPIFTVDDIATEINSILGHEQLVPFSALQMNHLMICIISLLQCTEIWKKDGTSIGQLHVAISSKEIFLIGKIRLVNFGSIYVTFVALTAKNDVLDIVDQDGQAWIQFNGVSWAKTKNNVFAINQYQTTFLG
;
A
#
# COMPACT_ATOMS: atom_id res chain seq x y z
N MET A 1 -9.06 -24.29 -4.90
CA MET A 1 -9.18 -24.04 -3.44
C MET A 1 -9.95 -25.16 -2.74
N ASP A 2 -9.96 -25.25 -1.40
CA ASP A 2 -10.97 -26.11 -0.72
C ASP A 2 -12.38 -25.49 -0.84
N SER A 3 -13.44 -26.28 -0.61
CA SER A 3 -14.81 -25.83 -0.82
C SER A 3 -15.22 -24.64 0.06
N LYS A 4 -14.68 -24.54 1.27
CA LYS A 4 -14.99 -23.45 2.20
C LYS A 4 -14.27 -22.18 1.78
N GLU A 5 -13.01 -22.29 1.40
CA GLU A 5 -12.21 -21.18 0.87
C GLU A 5 -12.80 -20.64 -0.43
N LEU A 6 -13.21 -21.53 -1.33
CA LEU A 6 -13.85 -21.14 -2.59
C LEU A 6 -15.18 -20.43 -2.34
N TRP A 7 -16.00 -20.91 -1.39
CA TRP A 7 -17.25 -20.24 -1.02
C TRP A 7 -17.00 -18.82 -0.49
N GLN A 8 -15.99 -18.66 0.38
CA GLN A 8 -15.61 -17.34 0.91
C GLN A 8 -15.07 -16.42 -0.20
N LEU A 9 -14.23 -16.94 -1.09
CA LEU A 9 -13.70 -16.19 -2.22
C LEU A 9 -14.83 -15.71 -3.14
N SER A 10 -15.73 -16.61 -3.53
CA SER A 10 -16.88 -16.28 -4.39
C SER A 10 -17.77 -15.20 -3.78
N ARG A 11 -18.01 -15.25 -2.46
CA ARG A 11 -18.76 -14.21 -1.75
C ARG A 11 -18.08 -12.84 -1.90
N ILE A 12 -16.78 -12.76 -1.65
CA ILE A 12 -16.02 -11.51 -1.73
C ILE A 12 -15.93 -11.01 -3.17
N VAL A 13 -15.66 -11.90 -4.13
CA VAL A 13 -15.65 -11.56 -5.56
C VAL A 13 -16.98 -10.94 -5.99
N ASN A 14 -18.10 -11.51 -5.55
CA ASN A 14 -19.42 -10.95 -5.83
C ASN A 14 -19.61 -9.55 -5.18
N GLN A 15 -19.15 -9.35 -3.95
CA GLN A 15 -19.16 -8.04 -3.29
C GLN A 15 -18.33 -7.00 -4.06
N VAL A 16 -17.13 -7.36 -4.52
CA VAL A 16 -16.29 -6.49 -5.35
C VAL A 16 -17.00 -6.15 -6.66
N HIS A 17 -17.68 -7.12 -7.30
CA HIS A 17 -18.44 -6.85 -8.51
C HIS A 17 -19.59 -5.87 -8.31
N LEU A 18 -20.26 -5.95 -7.16
CA LEU A 18 -21.33 -5.04 -6.76
C LEU A 18 -20.82 -3.70 -6.20
N SER A 19 -19.50 -3.51 -6.11
CA SER A 19 -18.88 -2.35 -5.43
C SER A 19 -19.36 -2.17 -3.99
N ASP A 20 -19.71 -3.27 -3.32
CA ASP A 20 -20.22 -3.32 -1.95
C ASP A 20 -19.27 -4.14 -1.08
N PHE A 21 -18.06 -3.61 -0.90
CA PHE A 21 -17.00 -4.25 -0.14
C PHE A 21 -16.28 -3.24 0.76
N SER A 22 -15.68 -3.76 1.83
CA SER A 22 -14.92 -3.00 2.82
C SER A 22 -13.43 -3.35 2.78
N GLU A 23 -12.62 -2.62 3.55
CA GLU A 23 -11.20 -2.96 3.74
C GLU A 23 -11.01 -4.36 4.33
N ASP A 24 -11.91 -4.80 5.21
CA ASP A 24 -11.88 -6.14 5.79
C ASP A 24 -12.09 -7.22 4.72
N ASP A 25 -12.99 -6.98 3.75
CA ASP A 25 -13.19 -7.91 2.63
C ASP A 25 -11.93 -7.99 1.75
N VAL A 26 -11.23 -6.88 1.53
CA VAL A 26 -9.94 -6.86 0.80
C VAL A 26 -8.85 -7.58 1.58
N PHE A 27 -8.78 -7.39 2.90
CA PHE A 27 -7.85 -8.12 3.74
C PHE A 27 -8.09 -9.64 3.64
N ILE A 28 -9.35 -10.08 3.76
CA ILE A 28 -9.71 -11.50 3.64
C ILE A 28 -9.40 -12.02 2.24
N LEU A 29 -9.71 -11.25 1.19
CA LEU A 29 -9.37 -11.58 -0.19
C LEU A 29 -7.88 -11.88 -0.33
N LEU A 30 -7.03 -10.96 0.13
CA LEU A 30 -5.58 -11.14 0.08
C LEU A 30 -5.12 -12.37 0.87
N MET A 31 -5.71 -12.65 2.04
CA MET A 31 -5.37 -13.82 2.85
C MET A 31 -5.75 -15.14 2.15
N LEU A 32 -6.91 -15.19 1.49
CA LEU A 32 -7.35 -16.36 0.72
C LEU A 32 -6.44 -16.60 -0.49
N LEU A 33 -6.11 -15.55 -1.23
CA LEU A 33 -5.29 -15.65 -2.44
C LEU A 33 -3.80 -15.90 -2.14
N ARG A 34 -3.31 -15.51 -0.96
CA ARG A 34 -1.89 -15.58 -0.54
C ARG A 34 -1.18 -16.89 -0.85
N ARG A 35 -1.83 -18.03 -0.61
CA ARG A 35 -1.21 -19.36 -0.81
C ARG A 35 -1.15 -19.81 -2.27
N TYR A 36 -1.97 -19.18 -3.12
CA TYR A 36 -2.05 -19.44 -4.56
C TYR A 36 -1.26 -18.42 -5.37
N ALA A 37 -0.90 -17.30 -4.76
CA ALA A 37 -0.04 -16.28 -5.34
C ALA A 37 1.38 -16.80 -5.59
N LYS A 38 2.02 -16.26 -6.63
CA LYS A 38 3.36 -16.67 -7.05
C LYS A 38 4.37 -16.40 -5.93
N VAL A 39 5.32 -17.31 -5.72
CA VAL A 39 6.43 -17.07 -4.79
C VAL A 39 7.26 -15.89 -5.29
N GLY A 40 7.41 -14.85 -4.45
CA GLY A 40 8.03 -13.58 -4.85
C GLY A 40 7.17 -12.72 -5.77
N GLY A 41 5.89 -13.05 -5.95
CA GLY A 41 4.91 -12.22 -6.66
C GLY A 41 4.44 -11.03 -5.84
N ALA A 42 3.89 -10.02 -6.51
CA ALA A 42 3.41 -8.79 -5.89
C ALA A 42 2.28 -9.07 -4.89
N LEU A 43 1.30 -9.88 -5.32
CA LEU A 43 0.15 -10.25 -4.51
C LEU A 43 0.58 -10.97 -3.22
N ARG A 44 1.55 -11.88 -3.33
CA ARG A 44 2.08 -12.60 -2.18
C ARG A 44 2.83 -11.68 -1.23
N GLU A 45 3.66 -10.78 -1.76
CA GLU A 45 4.40 -9.82 -0.95
C GLU A 45 3.46 -8.95 -0.11
N PHE A 46 2.42 -8.36 -0.72
CA PHE A 46 1.43 -7.53 -0.01
C PHE A 46 0.60 -8.33 1.00
N ALA A 47 0.15 -9.53 0.63
CA ALA A 47 -0.56 -10.40 1.56
C ALA A 47 0.34 -10.83 2.74
N ASP A 48 1.60 -11.18 2.48
CA ASP A 48 2.59 -11.48 3.51
C ASP A 48 2.81 -10.27 4.42
N PHE A 49 2.76 -9.05 3.87
CA PHE A 49 2.92 -7.78 4.60
C PHE A 49 1.78 -7.56 5.60
N LEU A 50 0.54 -7.79 5.17
CA LEU A 50 -0.63 -7.68 6.04
C LEU A 50 -0.69 -8.77 7.10
N ALA A 51 -0.29 -10.00 6.76
CA ALA A 51 -0.28 -11.13 7.68
C ALA A 51 0.80 -11.01 8.77
N HIS A 52 1.93 -10.35 8.47
CA HIS A 52 3.04 -10.18 9.40
C HIS A 52 3.47 -8.71 9.38
N ARG A 53 2.84 -7.88 10.20
CA ARG A 53 3.09 -6.43 10.25
C ARG A 53 4.54 -6.07 10.63
N GLU A 54 5.24 -6.96 11.31
CA GLU A 54 6.67 -6.81 11.60
C GLU A 54 7.49 -7.45 10.47
N LYS A 55 8.20 -6.62 9.70
CA LYS A 55 8.86 -7.05 8.47
C LYS A 55 10.36 -6.87 8.54
N ASP A 56 11.04 -8.02 8.69
CA ASP A 56 12.48 -8.20 8.58
C ASP A 56 12.89 -8.95 7.30
N ARG A 57 11.95 -9.13 6.36
CA ARG A 57 12.08 -9.91 5.13
C ARG A 57 11.03 -9.52 4.08
N GLY A 58 11.30 -9.84 2.81
CA GLY A 58 10.41 -9.61 1.67
C GLY A 58 10.97 -8.59 0.68
N LEU A 59 10.41 -8.53 -0.52
CA LEU A 59 10.89 -7.66 -1.59
C LEU A 59 10.86 -6.17 -1.20
N ILE A 60 9.84 -5.74 -0.44
CA ILE A 60 9.77 -4.35 0.04
C ILE A 60 10.87 -4.06 1.06
N PHE A 61 11.11 -4.99 1.98
CA PHE A 61 12.17 -4.89 2.97
C PHE A 61 13.56 -4.86 2.33
N ASP A 62 13.80 -5.78 1.39
CA ASP A 62 15.08 -5.92 0.69
C ASP A 62 15.39 -4.64 -0.10
N TYR A 63 14.40 -4.14 -0.84
CA TYR A 63 14.52 -2.89 -1.59
C TYR A 63 14.79 -1.68 -0.67
N MET A 64 14.05 -1.53 0.44
CA MET A 64 14.28 -0.46 1.40
C MET A 64 15.67 -0.53 2.02
N THR A 65 16.13 -1.74 2.33
CA THR A 65 17.44 -1.99 2.89
C THR A 65 18.54 -1.64 1.89
N GLU A 66 18.39 -2.04 0.63
CA GLU A 66 19.32 -1.72 -0.46
C GLU A 66 19.44 -0.21 -0.66
N VAL A 67 18.31 0.48 -0.82
CA VAL A 67 18.25 1.94 -1.00
C VAL A 67 18.89 2.65 0.20
N LYS A 68 18.55 2.23 1.44
CA LYS A 68 19.14 2.79 2.66
C LYS A 68 20.65 2.59 2.69
N ASN A 69 21.12 1.38 2.43
CA ASN A 69 22.56 1.05 2.46
C ASN A 69 23.34 1.78 1.37
N ALA A 70 22.75 2.00 0.19
CA ALA A 70 23.38 2.77 -0.87
C ALA A 70 23.52 4.24 -0.49
N LEU A 71 22.48 4.81 0.13
CA LEU A 71 22.43 6.22 0.54
C LEU A 71 23.25 6.52 1.81
N ASP A 72 23.43 5.55 2.70
CA ASP A 72 24.27 5.73 3.89
C ASP A 72 25.77 5.62 3.57
N ARG A 73 26.20 5.41 2.32
CA ARG A 73 27.64 5.38 1.99
C ARG A 73 28.28 6.77 2.12
N PRO A 74 29.47 6.89 2.73
CA PRO A 74 30.16 8.16 2.87
C PRO A 74 30.63 8.70 1.49
N PRO A 75 30.66 10.03 1.29
CA PRO A 75 31.17 10.63 0.06
C PRO A 75 32.65 10.32 -0.20
N PRO A 76 33.12 10.40 -1.46
CA PRO A 76 32.35 10.74 -2.66
C PRO A 76 31.51 9.57 -3.15
N PHE A 77 30.21 9.80 -3.33
CA PHE A 77 29.31 8.83 -3.94
C PHE A 77 29.23 9.13 -5.43
N ASP A 78 29.83 8.28 -6.26
CA ASP A 78 29.87 8.42 -7.73
C ASP A 78 28.79 7.57 -8.42
N GLY A 79 27.68 7.32 -7.72
CA GLY A 79 26.59 6.45 -8.17
C GLY A 79 25.32 7.21 -8.53
N LYS A 80 24.55 6.67 -9.48
CA LYS A 80 23.15 7.05 -9.68
C LYS A 80 22.27 6.03 -8.95
N ILE A 81 21.50 6.46 -7.96
CA ILE A 81 20.47 5.63 -7.34
C ILE A 81 19.17 5.88 -8.10
N GLU A 82 18.72 4.88 -8.84
CA GLU A 82 17.43 4.95 -9.51
C GLU A 82 16.37 4.31 -8.61
N ILE A 83 15.43 5.13 -8.18
CA ILE A 83 14.31 4.69 -7.36
C ILE A 83 13.16 4.33 -8.30
N ARG A 84 12.79 3.05 -8.35
CA ARG A 84 11.67 2.53 -9.17
C ARG A 84 10.54 1.99 -8.29
N PRO A 85 9.31 1.92 -8.83
CA PRO A 85 8.26 1.13 -8.21
C PRO A 85 8.69 -0.33 -8.04
N ILE A 86 8.41 -0.91 -6.88
CA ILE A 86 8.73 -2.32 -6.59
C ILE A 86 7.78 -3.24 -7.35
N PHE A 87 6.49 -2.86 -7.40
CA PHE A 87 5.45 -3.55 -8.16
C PHE A 87 4.60 -2.55 -8.92
N THR A 88 4.01 -3.02 -10.02
CA THR A 88 3.00 -2.30 -10.78
C THR A 88 1.60 -2.77 -10.40
N VAL A 89 0.59 -1.95 -10.69
CA VAL A 89 -0.83 -2.36 -10.56
C VAL A 89 -1.12 -3.58 -11.42
N ASP A 90 -0.53 -3.63 -12.61
CA ASP A 90 -0.71 -4.71 -13.56
C ASP A 90 -0.17 -6.04 -13.02
N ASP A 91 0.90 -6.03 -12.22
CA ASP A 91 1.44 -7.25 -11.58
C ASP A 91 0.40 -7.86 -10.64
N ILE A 92 -0.21 -7.04 -9.77
CA ILE A 92 -1.20 -7.51 -8.80
C ILE A 92 -2.49 -7.92 -9.51
N ALA A 93 -2.95 -7.12 -10.48
CA ALA A 93 -4.15 -7.40 -11.26
C ALA A 93 -4.03 -8.72 -12.03
N THR A 94 -2.87 -8.95 -12.66
CA THR A 94 -2.58 -10.19 -13.39
C THR A 94 -2.61 -11.40 -12.47
N GLU A 95 -1.95 -11.31 -11.30
CA GLU A 95 -1.95 -12.43 -10.35
C GLU A 95 -3.35 -12.72 -9.80
N ILE A 96 -4.10 -11.71 -9.36
CA ILE A 96 -5.46 -11.89 -8.83
C ILE A 96 -6.36 -12.51 -9.91
N ASN A 97 -6.42 -11.91 -11.09
CA ASN A 97 -7.30 -12.38 -12.16
C ASN A 97 -6.89 -13.76 -12.69
N SER A 98 -5.60 -14.11 -12.66
CA SER A 98 -5.16 -15.47 -12.98
C SER A 98 -5.68 -16.50 -11.97
N ILE A 99 -5.69 -16.18 -10.68
CA ILE A 99 -6.23 -17.09 -9.65
C ILE A 99 -7.75 -17.21 -9.78
N LEU A 100 -8.45 -16.09 -10.01
CA LEU A 100 -9.90 -16.10 -10.23
C LEU A 100 -10.26 -16.96 -11.46
N GLY A 101 -9.54 -16.80 -12.57
CA GLY A 101 -9.75 -17.59 -13.78
C GLY A 101 -9.54 -19.09 -13.57
N HIS A 102 -8.53 -19.49 -12.78
CA HIS A 102 -8.30 -20.88 -12.41
C HIS A 102 -9.48 -21.48 -11.62
N GLU A 103 -10.09 -20.69 -10.74
CA GLU A 103 -11.27 -21.09 -9.96
C GLU A 103 -12.61 -20.83 -10.69
N GLN A 104 -12.57 -20.50 -12.00
CA GLN A 104 -13.73 -20.22 -12.86
C GLN A 104 -14.61 -19.05 -12.37
N LEU A 105 -13.99 -18.09 -11.66
CA LEU A 105 -14.64 -16.86 -11.23
C LEU A 105 -14.41 -15.75 -12.25
N VAL A 106 -15.35 -14.82 -12.33
CA VAL A 106 -15.27 -13.68 -13.24
C VAL A 106 -14.10 -12.78 -12.81
N PRO A 107 -13.18 -12.42 -13.73
CA PRO A 107 -12.06 -11.55 -13.39
C PRO A 107 -12.54 -10.13 -13.10
N PHE A 108 -11.77 -9.41 -12.29
CA PHE A 108 -12.04 -8.01 -12.00
C PHE A 108 -11.69 -7.12 -13.17
N SER A 109 -12.57 -6.15 -13.43
CA SER A 109 -12.32 -5.04 -14.36
C SER A 109 -11.23 -4.10 -13.84
N ALA A 110 -10.69 -3.25 -14.71
CA ALA A 110 -9.70 -2.24 -14.33
C ALA A 110 -10.19 -1.29 -13.23
N LEU A 111 -11.49 -0.94 -13.24
CA LEU A 111 -12.10 -0.09 -12.21
C LEU A 111 -12.13 -0.80 -10.84
N GLN A 112 -12.60 -2.04 -10.81
CA GLN A 112 -12.61 -2.85 -9.59
C GLN A 112 -11.20 -3.07 -9.04
N MET A 113 -10.24 -3.34 -9.92
CA MET A 113 -8.83 -3.45 -9.55
C MET A 113 -8.29 -2.16 -8.96
N ASN A 114 -8.65 -0.99 -9.52
CA ASN A 114 -8.24 0.30 -8.98
C ASN A 114 -8.76 0.50 -7.54
N HIS A 115 -10.04 0.22 -7.29
CA HIS A 115 -10.61 0.32 -5.95
C HIS A 115 -9.96 -0.66 -4.97
N LEU A 116 -9.67 -1.89 -5.40
CA LEU A 116 -8.88 -2.84 -4.60
C LEU A 116 -7.50 -2.28 -4.27
N MET A 117 -6.79 -1.67 -5.22
CA MET A 117 -5.48 -1.07 -4.96
C MET A 117 -5.57 0.04 -3.90
N ILE A 118 -6.59 0.89 -3.95
CA ILE A 118 -6.80 1.94 -2.95
C ILE A 118 -6.96 1.33 -1.55
N CYS A 119 -7.75 0.26 -1.41
CA CYS A 119 -7.89 -0.44 -0.14
C CYS A 119 -6.56 -1.08 0.31
N ILE A 120 -5.78 -1.66 -0.59
CA ILE A 120 -4.45 -2.21 -0.26
C ILE A 120 -3.52 -1.11 0.24
N ILE A 121 -3.49 0.05 -0.42
CA ILE A 121 -2.74 1.23 0.01
C ILE A 121 -3.18 1.64 1.43
N SER A 122 -4.49 1.70 1.67
CA SER A 122 -5.05 2.06 2.98
C SER A 122 -4.68 1.04 4.08
N LEU A 123 -4.74 -0.26 3.78
CA LEU A 123 -4.39 -1.32 4.74
C LEU A 123 -2.90 -1.31 5.14
N LEU A 124 -2.02 -0.88 4.24
CA LEU A 124 -0.56 -0.89 4.43
C LEU A 124 0.01 0.39 5.00
N GLN A 125 -0.78 1.46 5.05
CA GLN A 125 -0.30 2.75 5.52
C GLN A 125 0.11 2.71 6.99
N CYS A 126 1.03 3.60 7.35
CA CYS A 126 1.61 3.71 8.68
C CYS A 126 2.33 2.44 9.15
N THR A 127 2.63 1.49 8.27
CA THR A 127 3.36 0.28 8.65
C THR A 127 4.86 0.57 8.70
N GLU A 128 5.46 0.32 9.86
CA GLU A 128 6.89 0.46 10.07
C GLU A 128 7.65 -0.78 9.61
N ILE A 129 8.85 -0.57 9.07
CA ILE A 129 9.73 -1.65 8.62
C ILE A 129 10.92 -1.73 9.59
N TRP A 130 11.12 -2.92 10.14
CA TRP A 130 12.07 -3.17 11.23
C TRP A 130 13.08 -4.24 10.84
N LYS A 131 14.35 -4.02 11.14
CA LYS A 131 15.35 -5.08 11.09
C LYS A 131 15.16 -6.07 12.24
N LYS A 132 15.73 -7.27 12.10
CA LYS A 132 15.80 -8.29 13.17
C LYS A 132 16.44 -7.78 14.47
N ASP A 133 17.34 -6.80 14.36
CA ASP A 133 18.02 -6.19 15.50
C ASP A 133 17.17 -5.11 16.22
N GLY A 134 15.92 -4.90 15.78
CA GLY A 134 15.02 -3.89 16.33
C GLY A 134 15.27 -2.47 15.80
N THR A 135 16.09 -2.29 14.77
CA THR A 135 16.31 -0.97 14.15
C THR A 135 15.25 -0.69 13.08
N SER A 136 14.60 0.47 13.16
CA SER A 136 13.67 0.93 12.11
C SER A 136 14.44 1.31 10.83
N ILE A 137 14.01 0.76 9.70
CA ILE A 137 14.49 1.13 8.36
C ILE A 137 13.71 2.33 7.85
N GLY A 138 12.42 2.37 8.12
CA GLY A 138 11.50 3.37 7.59
C GLY A 138 10.05 2.99 7.82
N GLN A 139 9.15 3.71 7.15
CA GLN A 139 7.71 3.54 7.29
C GLN A 139 7.02 3.73 5.94
N LEU A 140 5.93 3.00 5.72
CA LEU A 140 5.02 3.21 4.60
C LEU A 140 4.01 4.30 4.94
N HIS A 141 3.78 5.22 4.00
CA HIS A 141 2.80 6.30 4.11
C HIS A 141 1.94 6.40 2.86
N VAL A 142 0.82 7.09 2.98
CA VAL A 142 -0.01 7.46 1.83
C VAL A 142 0.33 8.87 1.38
N ALA A 143 0.48 9.03 0.07
CA ALA A 143 0.49 10.33 -0.58
C ALA A 143 -0.66 10.37 -1.59
N ILE A 144 -1.31 11.53 -1.74
CA ILE A 144 -2.51 11.64 -2.56
C ILE A 144 -2.36 12.88 -3.43
N SER A 145 -2.80 12.79 -4.68
CA SER A 145 -2.88 13.89 -5.63
C SER A 145 -4.26 13.89 -6.29
N SER A 146 -4.57 14.92 -7.06
CA SER A 146 -5.85 15.01 -7.79
C SER A 146 -6.03 13.91 -8.85
N LYS A 147 -4.97 13.16 -9.19
CA LYS A 147 -5.00 12.10 -10.22
C LYS A 147 -4.69 10.71 -9.68
N GLU A 148 -3.89 10.62 -8.63
CA GLU A 148 -3.27 9.38 -8.18
C GLU A 148 -3.15 9.33 -6.65
N ILE A 149 -3.28 8.12 -6.11
CA ILE A 149 -3.05 7.74 -4.72
C ILE A 149 -1.82 6.83 -4.70
N PHE A 150 -0.88 7.11 -3.80
CA PHE A 150 0.40 6.40 -3.72
C PHE A 150 0.58 5.80 -2.33
N LEU A 151 1.09 4.57 -2.28
CA LEU A 151 1.80 4.06 -1.11
C LEU A 151 3.27 4.40 -1.30
N ILE A 152 3.83 5.19 -0.40
CA ILE A 152 5.23 5.60 -0.43
C ILE A 152 6.01 4.98 0.74
N GLY A 153 7.19 4.45 0.48
CA GLY A 153 8.15 4.10 1.53
C GLY A 153 9.01 5.29 1.86
N LYS A 154 9.16 5.61 3.16
CA LYS A 154 9.97 6.72 3.67
C LYS A 154 11.10 6.19 4.53
N ILE A 155 12.33 6.46 4.13
CA ILE A 155 13.57 6.00 4.79
C ILE A 155 14.26 7.20 5.41
N ARG A 156 14.78 7.05 6.64
CA ARG A 156 15.65 8.06 7.27
C ARG A 156 17.11 7.72 7.02
N LEU A 157 17.88 8.70 6.57
CA LEU A 157 19.34 8.58 6.40
C LEU A 157 20.05 8.88 7.72
N VAL A 158 21.06 8.09 8.06
CA VAL A 158 21.79 8.28 9.33
C VAL A 158 22.94 9.26 9.12
N ASN A 159 23.61 9.18 7.98
CA ASN A 159 24.84 9.94 7.71
C ASN A 159 24.61 11.36 7.16
N PHE A 160 23.36 11.73 6.89
CA PHE A 160 23.00 13.04 6.33
C PHE A 160 22.01 13.83 7.21
N GLY A 161 21.93 13.53 8.51
CA GLY A 161 21.02 14.22 9.43
C GLY A 161 19.55 13.80 9.27
N SER A 162 18.59 14.74 9.36
CA SER A 162 17.15 14.47 9.25
C SER A 162 16.64 14.43 7.80
N ILE A 163 17.43 13.89 6.87
CA ILE A 163 17.01 13.71 5.47
C ILE A 163 16.21 12.42 5.34
N TYR A 164 15.08 12.54 4.65
CA TYR A 164 14.23 11.40 4.29
C TYR A 164 14.26 11.19 2.79
N VAL A 165 14.35 9.93 2.38
CA VAL A 165 14.18 9.52 0.98
C VAL A 165 12.87 8.77 0.86
N THR A 166 12.08 9.14 -0.14
CA THR A 166 10.79 8.54 -0.42
C THR A 166 10.80 7.83 -1.77
N PHE A 167 10.11 6.70 -1.86
CA PHE A 167 9.89 5.98 -3.10
C PHE A 167 8.46 5.45 -3.19
N VAL A 168 7.96 5.22 -4.39
CA VAL A 168 6.61 4.69 -4.60
C VAL A 168 6.64 3.16 -4.54
N ALA A 169 5.84 2.57 -3.65
CA ALA A 169 5.65 1.13 -3.54
C ALA A 169 4.45 0.63 -4.35
N LEU A 170 3.38 1.44 -4.41
CA LEU A 170 2.16 1.15 -5.15
C LEU A 170 1.47 2.46 -5.58
N THR A 171 0.76 2.44 -6.70
CA THR A 171 -0.03 3.58 -7.21
C THR A 171 -1.43 3.11 -7.58
N ALA A 172 -2.42 3.96 -7.37
CA ALA A 172 -3.78 3.80 -7.85
C ALA A 172 -4.27 5.12 -8.43
N LYS A 173 -5.24 5.10 -9.33
CA LYS A 173 -5.92 6.32 -9.79
C LYS A 173 -6.76 6.88 -8.64
N ASN A 174 -6.76 8.20 -8.50
CA ASN A 174 -7.68 8.90 -7.63
C ASN A 174 -8.99 9.18 -8.39
N ASP A 175 -9.93 8.25 -8.33
CA ASP A 175 -11.31 8.38 -8.81
C ASP A 175 -12.33 8.47 -7.66
N VAL A 176 -11.84 8.49 -6.41
CA VAL A 176 -12.63 8.42 -5.19
C VAL A 176 -12.64 9.73 -4.39
N LEU A 177 -11.61 10.58 -4.52
CA LEU A 177 -11.46 11.78 -3.72
C LEU A 177 -11.40 13.02 -4.61
N ASP A 178 -12.35 13.92 -4.39
CA ASP A 178 -12.28 15.27 -4.94
C ASP A 178 -11.37 16.12 -4.05
N ILE A 179 -10.16 16.40 -4.54
CA ILE A 179 -9.19 17.23 -3.82
C ILE A 179 -9.41 18.67 -4.26
N VAL A 180 -10.27 19.36 -3.52
CA VAL A 180 -10.49 20.80 -3.75
C VAL A 180 -9.35 21.57 -3.09
N ASP A 181 -8.52 22.21 -3.91
CA ASP A 181 -7.42 23.06 -3.46
C ASP A 181 -7.98 24.42 -3.03
N GLN A 182 -8.59 24.49 -1.84
CA GLN A 182 -8.98 25.78 -1.25
C GLN A 182 -7.80 26.31 -0.41
N ASP A 183 -7.27 27.47 -0.81
CA ASP A 183 -6.27 28.28 -0.07
C ASP A 183 -5.01 27.53 0.41
N GLY A 184 -4.57 26.52 -0.34
CA GLY A 184 -3.31 25.81 -0.09
C GLY A 184 -3.39 24.70 0.99
N GLN A 185 -4.57 24.39 1.53
CA GLN A 185 -4.80 23.24 2.39
C GLN A 185 -5.89 22.34 1.81
N ALA A 186 -5.50 21.19 1.27
CA ALA A 186 -6.45 20.15 0.94
C ALA A 186 -6.80 19.35 2.18
N TRP A 187 -8.09 19.13 2.41
CA TRP A 187 -8.62 18.25 3.43
C TRP A 187 -9.27 17.06 2.76
N ILE A 188 -8.94 15.85 3.20
CA ILE A 188 -9.57 14.62 2.72
C ILE A 188 -10.43 14.06 3.85
N GLN A 189 -11.68 13.69 3.54
CA GLN A 189 -12.56 12.98 4.47
C GLN A 189 -12.79 11.55 3.97
N PHE A 190 -12.53 10.57 4.83
CA PHE A 190 -12.86 9.16 4.57
C PHE A 190 -13.40 8.53 5.86
N ASN A 191 -14.64 8.02 5.84
CA ASN A 191 -15.30 7.36 7.00
C ASN A 191 -15.19 8.14 8.33
N GLY A 192 -15.35 9.46 8.31
CA GLY A 192 -15.25 10.31 9.51
C GLY A 192 -13.83 10.62 9.98
N VAL A 193 -12.80 10.15 9.26
CA VAL A 193 -11.39 10.50 9.49
C VAL A 193 -11.02 11.67 8.58
N SER A 194 -10.57 12.77 9.18
CA SER A 194 -10.05 13.93 8.46
C SER A 194 -8.54 13.83 8.31
N TRP A 195 -8.06 13.99 7.08
CA TRP A 195 -6.64 13.96 6.75
C TRP A 195 -6.20 15.35 6.34
N ALA A 196 -5.08 15.81 6.89
CA ALA A 196 -4.53 17.12 6.58
C ALA A 196 -3.42 17.00 5.52
N LYS A 197 -3.47 17.84 4.48
CA LYS A 197 -2.35 18.08 3.56
C LYS A 197 -1.16 18.62 4.36
N THR A 198 -0.05 17.88 4.40
CA THR A 198 1.22 18.41 4.90
C THR A 198 1.92 19.20 3.79
N LYS A 199 2.90 20.05 4.15
CA LYS A 199 3.66 20.92 3.20
C LYS A 199 4.28 20.20 1.99
N ASN A 200 4.33 18.87 1.98
CA ASN A 200 4.90 18.04 0.90
C ASN A 200 3.86 17.21 0.13
N ASN A 201 2.57 17.56 0.15
CA ASN A 201 1.47 16.76 -0.45
C ASN A 201 1.32 15.34 0.12
N VAL A 202 1.88 15.09 1.31
CA VAL A 202 1.66 13.87 2.08
C VAL A 202 0.47 14.12 3.01
N PHE A 203 -0.50 13.21 3.03
CA PHE A 203 -1.64 13.31 3.93
C PHE A 203 -1.35 12.48 5.18
N ALA A 204 -1.51 13.10 6.35
CA ALA A 204 -1.37 12.42 7.64
C ALA A 204 -2.74 12.30 8.31
N ILE A 205 -2.98 11.16 8.98
CA ILE A 205 -4.13 10.99 9.88
C ILE A 205 -3.97 11.98 11.02
N ASN A 206 -4.95 12.86 11.23
CA ASN A 206 -5.06 13.60 12.48
C ASN A 206 -5.95 12.78 13.41
N GLN A 207 -5.35 11.91 14.24
CA GLN A 207 -6.09 11.36 15.38
C GLN A 207 -6.17 12.44 16.46
N TYR A 208 -7.30 12.48 17.17
CA TYR A 208 -7.75 13.41 18.21
C TYR A 208 -8.55 14.64 17.74
N GLN A 209 -9.88 14.47 17.69
CA GLN A 209 -10.77 15.12 18.65
C GLN A 209 -12.08 14.33 18.74
N THR A 210 -12.12 13.32 19.60
CA THR A 210 -13.38 12.95 20.27
C THR A 210 -13.77 14.10 21.18
N THR A 211 -14.58 15.00 20.67
CA THR A 211 -15.43 15.85 21.51
C THR A 211 -16.85 15.33 21.33
N PHE A 212 -17.27 14.43 22.22
CA PHE A 212 -18.69 14.26 22.48
C PHE A 212 -19.19 15.61 22.99
N LEU A 213 -20.10 16.24 22.24
CA LEU A 213 -21.01 17.23 22.78
C LEU A 213 -22.41 16.75 22.44
N GLY A 214 -23.13 16.36 23.49
CA GLY A 214 -24.60 16.38 23.49
C GLY A 214 -25.13 17.80 23.60
#